data_AF-A0A560D641-F1
#
_entry.id   AF-A0A560D641-F1
#
_cell.length_a   1.000
_cell.length_b   1.000
_cell.length_c   1.000
_cell.angle_alpha   90.00
_cell.angle_beta   90.00
_cell.angle_gamma   90.00
#
_symmetry.space_group_name_H-M   'P 1'
#
loop_
_entity.id
_entity.type
_entity.pdbx_description
1 polymer ?
#
loop_
_entity_poly.entity_id
_entity_poly.type
_entity_poly.pdbx_seq_one_letter_code
_entity_poly.pdbx_strand_id
1 'polypeptide(L)' 'MSAVSKLLNQKEQLLARLETDPGPNERVQIQALLAKIDTALKLLGSKN' A
#
# COMPACT_ATOMS: atom_id res chain seq x y z
N MET A 1 -14.44 3.76 10.21
CA MET A 1 -13.06 3.55 9.69
C MET A 1 -12.56 4.84 9.08
N SER A 2 -11.36 5.29 9.45
CA SER A 2 -10.75 6.50 8.87
C SER A 2 -10.15 6.20 7.48
N ALA A 3 -9.94 7.24 6.67
CA ALA A 3 -9.25 7.08 5.38
C ALA A 3 -7.84 6.47 5.58
N VAL A 4 -7.15 6.87 6.66
CA VAL A 4 -5.85 6.32 7.06
C VAL A 4 -5.94 4.83 7.39
N SER A 5 -6.94 4.39 8.16
CA SER A 5 -7.08 2.96 8.52
C SER A 5 -7.36 2.07 7.31
N LYS A 6 -8.09 2.58 6.30
CA LYS A 6 -8.33 1.87 5.04
C LYS A 6 -7.03 1.70 4.24
N LEU A 7 -6.23 2.77 4.14
CA LEU A 7 -4.94 2.75 3.44
C LEU A 7 -3.94 1.81 4.11
N LEU A 8 -3.90 1.78 5.44
CA LEU A 8 -3.02 0.86 6.20
C LEU A 8 -3.42 -0.61 5.96
N ASN A 9 -4.71 -0.94 6.04
CA ASN A 9 -5.19 -2.30 5.75
C ASN A 9 -4.85 -2.71 4.30
N GLN A 10 -5.04 -1.81 3.34
CA GLN A 10 -4.67 -2.09 1.95
C GLN A 10 -3.15 -2.31 1.78
N LYS A 11 -2.31 -1.56 2.51
CA LYS A 11 -0.85 -1.75 2.52
C LYS A 11 -0.48 -3.13 3.04
N GLU A 12 -1.08 -3.55 4.17
CA GLU A 12 -0.81 -4.87 4.77
C GLU A 12 -1.19 -6.02 3.84
N GLN A 13 -2.34 -5.94 3.16
CA GLN A 13 -2.75 -6.97 2.18
C GLN A 13 -1.79 -7.08 0.99
N LEU A 14 -1.29 -5.94 0.49
CA LEU A 14 -0.32 -5.91 -0.60
C LEU A 14 1.04 -6.47 -0.17
N LEU A 15 1.48 -6.20 1.06
CA LEU A 15 2.69 -6.79 1.62
C LEU A 15 2.56 -8.31 1.79
N ALA A 16 1.44 -8.78 2.35
CA ALA A 16 1.15 -10.21 2.44
C ALA A 16 1.14 -10.88 1.05
N ARG A 17 0.65 -10.18 0.01
CA ARG A 17 0.71 -10.70 -1.35
C ARG A 17 2.14 -10.82 -1.86
N LEU A 18 3.05 -9.90 -1.54
CA LEU A 18 4.47 -10.01 -1.88
C LEU A 18 5.16 -11.19 -1.21
N GLU A 19 4.76 -11.56 0.01
CA GLU A 19 5.27 -12.73 0.71
C GLU A 19 4.88 -14.05 0.02
N THR A 20 3.79 -14.06 -0.76
CA THR A 20 3.37 -15.23 -1.56
C THR A 20 4.17 -15.42 -2.87
N ASP A 21 5.29 -14.71 -3.03
CA ASP A 21 6.13 -14.65 -4.24
C ASP A 21 5.32 -14.47 -5.54
N PRO A 22 4.64 -13.33 -5.69
CA PRO A 22 3.86 -13.06 -6.88
C PRO A 22 4.80 -12.89 -8.08
N GLY A 23 4.31 -13.26 -9.26
CA GLY A 23 5.09 -13.18 -10.50
C GLY A 23 5.61 -11.76 -10.78
N PRO A 24 6.64 -11.60 -11.62
CA PRO A 24 7.34 -10.32 -11.80
C PRO A 24 6.42 -9.16 -12.19
N ASN A 25 5.43 -9.40 -13.05
CA ASN A 25 4.44 -8.38 -13.45
C ASN A 25 3.52 -7.96 -12.30
N GLU A 26 3.12 -8.93 -11.46
CA GLU A 26 2.27 -8.68 -10.32
C GLU A 26 3.06 -7.95 -9.21
N ARG A 27 4.31 -8.36 -8.98
CA ARG A 27 5.24 -7.69 -8.07
C ARG A 27 5.41 -6.21 -8.40
N VAL A 28 5.61 -5.86 -9.68
CA VAL A 28 5.73 -4.46 -10.14
C VAL A 28 4.45 -3.67 -9.87
N GLN A 29 3.28 -4.27 -10.14
CA GLN A 29 1.99 -3.63 -9.86
C GLN A 29 1.77 -3.40 -8.36
N ILE A 30 2.08 -4.40 -7.54
CA ILE A 30 1.97 -4.30 -6.09
C ILE A 30 2.91 -3.20 -5.55
N GLN A 31 4.16 -3.14 -6.02
CA GLN A 31 5.10 -2.09 -5.64
C GLN A 31 4.60 -0.69 -6.03
N ALA A 32 4.01 -0.54 -7.22
CA ALA A 32 3.42 0.73 -7.65
C ALA A 32 2.22 1.15 -6.78
N LEU A 33 1.39 0.19 -6.36
CA LEU A 33 0.28 0.44 -5.44
C LEU A 33 0.76 0.83 -4.04
N LEU A 34 1.78 0.14 -3.51
CA LEU A 34 2.40 0.47 -2.23
C LEU A 34 2.96 1.91 -2.23
N ALA A 35 3.65 2.32 -3.29
CA ALA A 35 4.19 3.68 -3.41
C ALA A 35 3.08 4.76 -3.41
N LYS A 36 1.93 4.48 -4.05
CA LYS A 36 0.77 5.38 -4.03
C LYS A 36 0.17 5.49 -2.63
N ILE A 37 0.06 4.38 -1.92
CA ILE A 37 -0.45 4.34 -0.55
C ILE A 37 0.46 5.12 0.39
N ASP A 38 1.78 4.92 0.31
CA ASP A 38 2.75 5.65 1.13
C ASP A 38 2.69 7.16 0.87
N THR A 39 2.53 7.56 -0.38
CA THR A 39 2.31 8.97 -0.75
C THR A 39 1.03 9.52 -0.14
N ALA A 40 -0.09 8.78 -0.24
CA ALA A 40 -1.36 9.19 0.32
C ALA A 40 -1.30 9.29 1.86
N LEU A 41 -0.65 8.32 2.53
CA LEU A 41 -0.43 8.34 3.97
C LEU A 41 0.42 9.53 4.40
N LYS A 42 1.48 9.85 3.65
CA LYS A 42 2.31 11.05 3.90
C LYS A 42 1.51 12.35 3.76
N LEU A 43 0.67 12.46 2.72
CA LEU A 43 -0.18 13.65 2.51
C LEU A 43 -1.24 13.80 3.62
N LEU A 44 -1.80 12.69 4.09
CA LEU A 44 -2.78 12.69 5.18
C LEU A 44 -2.12 12.95 6.54
N GLY A 45 -0.92 12.42 6.79
CA GLY A 45 -0.15 12.65 8.01
C GLY A 45 0.50 14.04 8.07
N SER A 46 0.78 14.65 6.91
CA SER A 46 1.28 16.03 6.80
C SER A 46 0.18 17.08 6.98
N LYS A 47 -1.09 16.66 7.10
CA LYS A 47 -2.26 17.55 7.30
C LYS A 47 -2.70 17.65 8.77
N ASN A 48 -1.91 17.11 9.69
CA ASN A 48 -2.07 17.30 11.14
C ASN A 48 -1.17 18.41 11.66
#